data_AF-A0A2G5WRK0-F1
#
_entry.id   AF-A0A2G5WRK0-F1
#
_cell.length_a   1.000
_cell.length_b   1.000
_cell.length_c   1.000
_cell.angle_alpha   90.00
_cell.angle_beta   90.00
_cell.angle_gamma   90.00
#
_symmetry.space_group_name_H-M   'P 1'
#
loop_
_entity.id
_entity.type
_entity.pdbx_description
1 polymer ?
#
loop_
_entity_poly.entity_id
_entity_poly.type
_entity_poly.pdbx_seq_one_letter_code
_entity_poly.pdbx_strand_id
1 'polypeptide(L)'
;MEISPFYEKKMQCLLCKEHFPTTKIRSRQVRVVDHDSDFRPIYMNKEVNPIFYNVAVCPTCGFAFTDDFVPYFAPGTKEIIAKNITAKWHSRSFGGERTKGQAIEAYKLAYLNAHFKKEKHLTMAGMMLRIAWIYRNDENRQKEMRYLEISRDLYIKAFSEGDYMGTQMSETRVQYIIAELSWRIHDREEAIRNFSRVIETQKKSTEPTIIQMAKDRWQEIRDEEPAHKTS
;
A
#
# COMPACT_ATOMS: atom_id res chain seq x y z
N MET A 1 8.10 -27.41 20.35
CA MET A 1 8.30 -25.95 20.50
C MET A 1 7.61 -25.27 19.34
N GLU A 2 6.60 -24.47 19.59
CA GLU A 2 6.00 -23.64 18.56
C GLU A 2 7.01 -22.57 18.14
N ILE A 3 7.27 -22.47 16.83
CA ILE A 3 8.20 -21.49 16.29
C ILE A 3 7.46 -20.16 16.21
N SER A 4 7.99 -19.12 16.87
CA SER A 4 7.41 -17.76 16.79
C SER A 4 7.19 -17.34 15.33
N PRO A 5 6.03 -16.74 15.01
CA PRO A 5 5.74 -16.26 13.67
C PRO A 5 6.63 -15.09 13.26
N PHE A 6 7.26 -14.44 14.25
CA PHE A 6 8.17 -13.33 14.05
C PHE A 6 9.62 -13.81 13.96
N TYR A 7 10.43 -13.03 13.25
CA TYR A 7 11.88 -13.16 13.27
C TYR A 7 12.53 -11.80 13.10
N GLU A 8 13.72 -11.68 13.67
CA GLU A 8 14.53 -10.49 13.49
C GLU A 8 15.35 -10.60 12.20
N LYS A 9 15.29 -9.55 11.38
CA LYS A 9 16.12 -9.39 10.19
C LYS A 9 17.06 -8.21 10.44
N LYS A 10 18.38 -8.44 10.32
CA LYS A 10 19.35 -7.35 10.26
C LYS A 10 19.20 -6.62 8.93
N MET A 11 19.01 -5.31 8.98
CA MET A 11 18.83 -4.45 7.81
C MET A 11 19.78 -3.26 7.86
N GLN A 12 20.24 -2.80 6.70
CA GLN A 12 21.04 -1.59 6.58
C GLN A 12 20.15 -0.39 6.18
N CYS A 13 20.27 0.73 6.89
CA CYS A 13 19.55 1.95 6.56
C CYS A 13 20.00 2.53 5.21
N LEU A 14 19.07 2.84 4.31
CA LEU A 14 19.42 3.43 3.01
C LEU A 14 20.04 4.83 3.14
N LEU A 15 19.67 5.59 4.17
CA LEU A 15 20.15 6.95 4.42
C LEU A 15 21.49 7.00 5.16
N CYS A 16 21.52 6.56 6.42
CA CYS A 16 22.70 6.68 7.29
C CYS A 16 23.64 5.46 7.28
N LYS A 17 23.29 4.39 6.56
CA LYS A 17 24.08 3.16 6.42
C LYS A 17 24.29 2.34 7.70
N GLU A 18 23.73 2.78 8.83
CA GLU A 18 23.69 2.01 10.07
C GLU A 18 22.90 0.71 9.92
N HIS A 19 23.37 -0.34 10.59
CA HIS A 19 22.66 -1.61 10.66
C HIS A 19 21.75 -1.61 11.88
N PHE A 20 20.53 -2.09 11.71
CA PHE A 20 19.57 -2.21 12.80
C PHE A 20 18.69 -3.47 12.64
N PRO A 21 18.22 -4.03 13.76
CA PRO A 21 17.25 -5.11 13.72
C PRO A 21 15.86 -4.59 13.33
N THR A 22 15.16 -5.32 12.47
CA THR A 22 13.74 -5.08 12.17
C THR A 22 12.96 -6.40 12.23
N THR A 23 11.75 -6.35 12.75
CA THR A 23 10.89 -7.53 12.84
C THR A 23 10.22 -7.79 11.50
N LYS A 24 10.26 -9.05 11.07
CA LYS A 24 9.57 -9.56 9.89
C LYS A 24 8.76 -10.80 10.27
N ILE A 25 7.79 -11.15 9.43
CA ILE A 25 6.97 -12.34 9.61
C ILE A 25 7.51 -13.46 8.72
N ARG A 26 7.63 -14.66 9.29
CA ARG A 26 8.05 -15.84 8.55
C ARG A 26 7.00 -16.17 7.49
N SER A 27 7.38 -16.23 6.22
CA SER A 27 6.47 -16.49 5.10
C SER A 27 5.64 -17.76 5.28
N ARG A 28 6.21 -18.82 5.86
CA ARG A 28 5.51 -20.08 6.18
C ARG A 28 4.31 -19.92 7.12
N GLN A 29 4.29 -18.85 7.92
CA GLN A 29 3.21 -18.52 8.86
C GLN A 29 2.18 -17.57 8.24
N VAL A 30 2.44 -17.07 7.03
CA VAL A 30 1.54 -16.20 6.28
C VAL A 30 0.75 -17.05 5.28
N ARG A 31 -0.45 -17.47 5.69
CA ARG A 31 -1.39 -18.13 4.78
C ARG A 31 -2.52 -17.17 4.42
N VAL A 32 -2.59 -16.78 3.16
CA VAL A 32 -3.70 -16.00 2.59
C VAL A 32 -4.77 -16.99 2.15
N VAL A 33 -6.01 -16.77 2.58
CA VAL A 33 -7.17 -17.61 2.21
C VAL A 33 -7.96 -17.00 1.07
N ASP A 34 -7.95 -15.67 0.96
CA ASP A 34 -8.69 -14.92 -0.05
C ASP A 34 -8.16 -13.48 -0.16
N HIS A 35 -8.69 -12.69 -1.08
CA HIS A 35 -8.45 -11.26 -1.18
C HIS A 35 -9.76 -10.49 -1.30
N ASP A 36 -9.84 -9.33 -0.66
CA ASP A 36 -10.89 -8.37 -1.00
C ASP A 36 -10.72 -7.90 -2.46
N SER A 37 -11.77 -7.33 -3.04
CA SER A 37 -11.75 -6.80 -4.41
C SER A 37 -10.68 -5.73 -4.66
N ASP A 38 -10.20 -5.03 -3.62
CA ASP A 38 -9.09 -4.06 -3.69
C ASP A 38 -7.71 -4.69 -3.42
N PHE A 39 -7.61 -6.01 -3.53
CA PHE A 39 -6.41 -6.83 -3.28
C PHE A 39 -5.94 -6.89 -1.83
N ARG A 40 -6.76 -6.45 -0.85
CA ARG A 40 -6.42 -6.67 0.57
C ARG A 40 -6.34 -8.17 0.83
N PRO A 41 -5.20 -8.71 1.29
CA PRO A 41 -5.12 -10.13 1.64
C PRO A 41 -5.94 -10.43 2.89
N ILE A 42 -6.73 -11.49 2.83
CA ILE A 42 -7.44 -12.08 3.97
C ILE A 42 -6.59 -13.24 4.49
N TYR A 43 -6.03 -13.11 5.68
CA TYR A 43 -5.16 -14.11 6.28
C TYR A 43 -5.96 -15.15 7.08
N MET A 44 -5.51 -16.42 7.02
CA MET A 44 -6.09 -17.51 7.82
C MET A 44 -5.94 -17.25 9.32
N ASN A 45 -4.74 -16.81 9.73
CA ASN A 45 -4.46 -16.43 11.11
C ASN A 45 -4.64 -14.92 11.26
N LYS A 46 -5.59 -14.50 12.12
CA LYS A 46 -5.91 -13.09 12.36
C LYS A 46 -5.07 -12.44 13.46
N GLU A 47 -4.39 -13.24 14.29
CA GLU A 47 -3.59 -12.74 15.42
C GLU A 47 -2.31 -12.04 14.93
N VAL A 48 -1.82 -12.46 13.77
CA VAL A 48 -0.56 -11.99 13.21
C VAL A 48 -0.82 -11.34 11.86
N ASN A 49 -0.66 -10.02 11.77
CA ASN A 49 -0.93 -9.26 10.56
C ASN A 49 0.36 -8.85 9.83
N PRO A 50 0.72 -9.48 8.69
CA PRO A 50 1.89 -9.12 7.88
C PRO A 50 1.94 -7.68 7.38
N ILE A 51 0.77 -7.03 7.24
CA ILE A 51 0.68 -5.63 6.83
C ILE A 51 1.46 -4.74 7.81
N PHE A 52 1.55 -5.10 9.10
CA PHE A 52 2.22 -4.26 10.10
C PHE A 52 3.74 -4.18 9.92
N TYR A 53 4.35 -5.10 9.16
CA TYR A 53 5.82 -5.30 9.13
C TYR A 53 6.45 -5.06 7.75
N ASN A 54 5.72 -4.44 6.83
CA ASN A 54 6.24 -4.08 5.50
C ASN A 54 7.30 -2.97 5.59
N VAL A 55 7.09 -1.97 6.46
CA VAL A 55 8.00 -0.82 6.63
C VAL A 55 9.09 -1.11 7.67
N ALA A 56 10.33 -0.78 7.34
CA ALA A 56 11.43 -0.67 8.28
C ALA A 56 11.66 0.80 8.67
N VAL A 57 11.95 1.07 9.94
CA VAL A 57 12.25 2.40 10.46
C VAL A 57 13.61 2.36 11.13
N CYS A 58 14.54 3.19 10.65
CA CYS A 58 15.86 3.28 11.27
C CYS A 58 15.75 3.95 12.66
N PRO A 59 16.17 3.29 13.75
CA PRO A 59 16.07 3.88 15.09
C PRO A 59 16.99 5.10 15.25
N THR A 60 18.11 5.13 14.53
CA THR A 60 19.11 6.20 14.63
C THR A 60 18.66 7.50 13.95
N CYS A 61 18.14 7.44 12.73
CA CYS A 61 17.87 8.65 11.93
C CYS A 61 16.40 8.86 11.54
N GLY A 62 15.51 7.93 11.88
CA GLY A 62 14.08 8.04 11.54
C GLY A 62 13.74 7.81 10.07
N PHE A 63 14.72 7.49 9.23
CA PHE A 63 14.48 7.13 7.84
C PHE A 63 13.68 5.82 7.78
N ALA A 64 12.47 5.90 7.23
CA ALA A 64 11.56 4.79 7.09
C ALA A 64 11.37 4.45 5.61
N PHE A 65 11.41 3.17 5.28
CA PHE A 65 11.40 2.70 3.90
C PHE A 65 10.83 1.28 3.78
N THR A 66 10.40 0.92 2.57
CA THR A 66 10.04 -0.44 2.19
C THR A 66 11.10 -1.02 1.27
N ASP A 67 11.01 -2.32 1.00
CA ASP A 67 11.91 -2.98 0.04
C ASP A 67 11.71 -2.44 -1.40
N ASP A 68 10.62 -1.71 -1.67
CA ASP A 68 10.30 -1.08 -2.96
C ASP A 68 10.99 0.28 -3.19
N PHE A 69 11.68 0.83 -2.19
CA PHE A 69 12.38 2.11 -2.34
C PHE A 69 13.62 1.98 -3.22
N VAL A 70 13.85 2.95 -4.09
CA VAL A 70 15.08 2.96 -4.88
C VAL A 70 16.28 3.30 -3.99
N PRO A 71 17.38 2.52 -3.98
CA PRO A 71 18.52 2.78 -3.11
C PRO A 71 19.27 4.09 -3.40
N TYR A 72 19.12 4.61 -4.62
CA TYR A 72 19.75 5.84 -5.08
C TYR A 72 19.08 7.09 -4.47
N PHE A 73 19.88 8.10 -4.12
CA PHE A 73 19.43 9.41 -3.66
C PHE A 73 19.94 10.48 -4.61
N ALA A 74 19.05 11.30 -5.15
CA ALA A 74 19.46 12.45 -5.94
C ALA A 74 20.22 13.48 -5.08
N PRO A 75 21.08 14.33 -5.69
CA PRO A 75 21.75 15.40 -4.96
C PRO A 75 20.77 16.30 -4.21
N GLY A 76 21.09 16.67 -2.96
CA GLY A 76 20.22 17.49 -2.11
C GLY A 76 19.12 16.74 -1.37
N THR A 77 18.78 15.51 -1.79
CA THR A 77 17.69 14.74 -1.17
C THR A 77 18.01 14.35 0.27
N LYS A 78 19.25 13.97 0.56
CA LYS A 78 19.65 13.56 1.92
C LYS A 78 19.58 14.73 2.89
N GLU A 79 19.94 15.92 2.45
CA GLU A 79 19.93 17.16 3.21
C GLU A 79 18.48 17.59 3.54
N ILE A 80 17.57 17.47 2.56
CA ILE A 80 16.14 17.73 2.77
C ILE A 80 15.56 16.76 3.80
N ILE A 81 15.86 15.46 3.68
CA ILE A 81 15.42 14.45 4.65
C ILE A 81 16.01 14.72 6.03
N ALA A 82 17.30 15.04 6.10
CA ALA A 82 17.96 15.34 7.36
C ALA A 82 17.30 16.53 8.08
N LYS A 83 17.02 17.62 7.36
CA LYS A 83 16.37 18.81 7.90
C LYS A 83 14.94 18.56 8.38
N ASN A 84 14.17 17.77 7.65
CA ASN A 84 12.73 17.63 7.91
C ASN A 84 12.37 16.43 8.79
N ILE A 85 13.20 15.38 8.78
CA ILE A 85 12.95 14.11 9.47
C ILE A 85 14.01 13.88 10.53
N THR A 86 15.28 13.70 10.14
CA THR A 86 16.34 13.29 11.08
C THR A 86 16.54 14.27 12.23
N ALA A 87 16.56 15.58 11.94
CA ALA A 87 16.75 16.63 12.95
C ALA A 87 15.61 16.70 13.98
N LYS A 88 14.44 16.17 13.64
CA LYS A 88 13.25 16.11 14.52
C LYS A 88 13.03 14.71 15.08
N TRP A 89 13.93 13.78 14.80
CA TRP A 89 13.78 12.39 15.18
C TRP A 89 14.18 12.17 16.64
N HIS A 90 13.29 11.55 17.40
CA HIS A 90 13.59 11.04 18.72
C HIS A 90 13.85 9.54 18.61
N SER A 91 15.08 9.14 18.92
CA SER A 91 15.52 7.74 18.78
C SER A 91 14.55 6.77 19.45
N ARG A 92 13.99 5.86 18.65
CA ARG A 92 13.09 4.79 19.10
C ARG A 92 13.07 3.64 18.12
N SER A 93 12.86 2.44 18.63
CA SER A 93 12.79 1.22 17.81
C SER A 93 11.36 0.90 17.39
N PHE A 94 11.22 0.41 16.15
CA PHE A 94 10.01 -0.24 15.64
C PHE A 94 10.22 -1.76 15.45
N GLY A 95 11.23 -2.31 16.14
CA GLY A 95 11.43 -3.74 16.29
C GLY A 95 10.48 -4.34 17.33
N GLY A 96 10.42 -5.67 17.37
CA GLY A 96 9.44 -6.41 18.14
C GLY A 96 8.06 -6.47 17.48
N GLU A 97 7.08 -6.95 18.23
CA GLU A 97 5.68 -6.96 17.80
C GLU A 97 5.11 -5.54 17.78
N ARG A 98 4.35 -5.23 16.71
CA ARG A 98 3.79 -3.90 16.51
C ARG A 98 2.32 -3.88 16.87
N THR A 99 1.94 -2.85 17.61
CA THR A 99 0.54 -2.42 17.69
C THR A 99 0.10 -1.81 16.36
N LYS A 100 -1.23 -1.74 16.16
CA LYS A 100 -1.86 -0.98 15.07
C LYS A 100 -1.29 0.44 14.95
N GLY A 101 -1.13 1.12 16.08
CA GLY A 101 -0.61 2.49 16.14
C GLY A 101 0.81 2.59 15.60
N GLN A 102 1.71 1.70 16.04
CA GLN A 102 3.10 1.65 15.57
C GLN A 102 3.19 1.30 14.08
N ALA A 103 2.34 0.40 13.58
CA ALA A 103 2.30 0.08 12.16
C ALA A 103 1.88 1.29 11.30
N ILE A 104 0.81 1.98 11.69
CA ILE A 104 0.34 3.19 11.01
C ILE A 104 1.40 4.30 11.06
N GLU A 105 2.04 4.48 12.22
CA GLU A 105 3.12 5.45 12.37
C GLU A 105 4.30 5.14 11.44
N ALA A 106 4.73 3.88 11.37
CA ALA A 106 5.77 3.45 10.45
C ALA A 106 5.41 3.78 8.99
N TYR A 107 4.17 3.49 8.55
CA TYR A 107 3.71 3.86 7.20
C TYR A 107 3.69 5.37 6.97
N LYS A 108 3.25 6.17 7.94
CA LYS A 108 3.27 7.64 7.84
C LYS A 108 4.69 8.17 7.71
N LEU A 109 5.63 7.64 8.49
CA LEU A 109 7.06 7.96 8.37
C LEU A 109 7.59 7.57 6.99
N ALA A 110 7.26 6.37 6.50
CA ALA A 110 7.70 5.92 5.18
C ALA A 110 7.14 6.79 4.06
N TYR A 111 5.88 7.18 4.14
CA TYR A 111 5.26 8.11 3.19
C TYR A 111 5.94 9.48 3.18
N LEU A 112 6.26 10.03 4.36
CA LEU A 112 6.97 11.31 4.45
C LEU A 112 8.39 11.22 3.88
N ASN A 113 9.09 10.12 4.16
CA ASN A 113 10.40 9.84 3.56
C ASN A 113 10.31 9.68 2.05
N ALA A 114 9.32 8.93 1.54
CA ALA A 114 9.04 8.77 0.11
C ALA A 114 8.82 10.12 -0.57
N HIS A 115 8.02 11.00 0.05
CA HIS A 115 7.72 12.32 -0.47
C HIS A 115 8.98 13.19 -0.61
N PHE A 116 9.81 13.31 0.43
CA PHE A 116 11.05 14.08 0.33
C PHE A 116 12.09 13.43 -0.59
N LYS A 117 12.06 12.10 -0.67
CA LYS A 117 12.93 11.34 -1.57
C LYS A 117 12.48 11.37 -3.04
N LYS A 118 11.27 11.84 -3.31
CA LYS A 118 10.62 11.78 -4.64
C LYS A 118 10.54 10.35 -5.17
N GLU A 119 10.13 9.42 -4.30
CA GLU A 119 9.77 8.07 -4.73
C GLU A 119 8.54 8.09 -5.64
N LYS A 120 8.36 7.02 -6.42
CA LYS A 120 7.20 6.85 -7.31
C LYS A 120 5.88 7.02 -6.54
N HIS A 121 4.91 7.68 -7.15
CA HIS A 121 3.56 7.80 -6.60
C HIS A 121 2.92 6.43 -6.39
N LEU A 122 3.26 5.45 -7.24
CA LEU A 122 2.83 4.06 -7.10
C LEU A 122 3.23 3.45 -5.73
N THR A 123 4.47 3.69 -5.30
CA THR A 123 4.99 3.21 -4.02
C THR A 123 4.26 3.88 -2.86
N MET A 124 4.05 5.20 -2.96
CA MET A 124 3.31 5.98 -1.97
C MET A 124 1.85 5.55 -1.86
N ALA A 125 1.19 5.28 -2.99
CA ALA A 125 -0.19 4.80 -3.05
C ALA A 125 -0.34 3.48 -2.28
N GLY A 126 0.55 2.52 -2.55
CA GLY A 126 0.56 1.23 -1.85
C GLY A 126 0.75 1.33 -0.33
N MET A 127 1.42 2.38 0.17
CA MET A 127 1.50 2.63 1.62
C MET A 127 0.18 3.12 2.20
N MET A 128 -0.47 4.06 1.52
CA MET A 128 -1.76 4.62 1.96
C MET A 128 -2.86 3.56 1.91
N LEU A 129 -2.87 2.72 0.88
CA LEU A 129 -3.79 1.58 0.78
C LEU A 129 -3.65 0.62 1.97
N ARG A 130 -2.42 0.31 2.37
CA ARG A 130 -2.17 -0.54 3.53
C ARG A 130 -2.61 0.10 4.84
N ILE A 131 -2.47 1.43 5.01
CA ILE A 131 -3.07 2.13 6.16
C ILE A 131 -4.59 1.99 6.13
N ALA A 132 -5.23 2.14 4.97
CA ALA A 132 -6.68 1.97 4.85
C ALA A 132 -7.11 0.56 5.26
N TRP A 133 -6.40 -0.48 4.83
CA TRP A 133 -6.65 -1.86 5.24
C TRP A 133 -6.48 -2.09 6.75
N ILE A 134 -5.52 -1.42 7.39
CA ILE A 134 -5.37 -1.47 8.84
C ILE A 134 -6.60 -0.88 9.53
N TYR A 135 -7.15 0.24 9.03
CA TYR A 135 -8.39 0.81 9.58
C TYR A 135 -9.63 -0.02 9.24
N ARG A 136 -9.66 -0.72 8.11
CA ARG A 136 -10.72 -1.68 7.77
C ARG A 136 -10.80 -2.80 8.81
N ASN A 137 -9.65 -3.35 9.22
CA ASN A 137 -9.59 -4.36 10.28
C ASN A 137 -10.09 -3.86 11.64
N ASP A 138 -10.03 -2.55 11.84
CA ASP A 138 -10.46 -1.86 13.06
C ASP A 138 -11.90 -1.32 12.96
N GLU A 139 -12.61 -1.64 11.87
CA GLU A 139 -13.95 -1.15 11.55
C GLU A 139 -14.06 0.39 11.56
N ASN A 140 -12.92 1.08 11.39
CA ASN A 140 -12.87 2.55 11.40
C ASN A 140 -13.12 3.11 10.00
N ARG A 141 -14.39 3.10 9.59
CA ARG A 141 -14.84 3.50 8.25
C ARG A 141 -14.36 4.90 7.84
N GLN A 142 -14.45 5.89 8.74
CA GLN A 142 -14.07 7.28 8.43
C GLN A 142 -12.58 7.39 8.07
N LYS A 143 -11.70 6.77 8.86
CA LYS A 143 -10.26 6.80 8.56
C LYS A 143 -9.92 5.92 7.36
N GLU A 144 -10.58 4.78 7.21
CA GLU A 144 -10.45 3.95 6.01
C GLU A 144 -10.70 4.80 4.75
N MET A 145 -11.87 5.47 4.65
CA MET A 145 -12.23 6.26 3.48
C MET A 145 -11.19 7.33 3.15
N ARG A 146 -10.73 8.06 4.17
CA ARG A 146 -9.68 9.08 4.01
C ARG A 146 -8.41 8.51 3.37
N TYR A 147 -7.96 7.32 3.79
CA TYR A 147 -6.75 6.72 3.25
C TYR A 147 -6.96 6.04 1.90
N LEU A 148 -8.16 5.52 1.61
CA LEU A 148 -8.51 5.03 0.27
C LEU A 148 -8.52 6.18 -0.75
N GLU A 149 -9.08 7.33 -0.39
CA GLU A 149 -9.09 8.53 -1.24
C GLU A 149 -7.68 8.98 -1.59
N ILE A 150 -6.81 9.18 -0.58
CA ILE A 150 -5.40 9.54 -0.81
C ILE A 150 -4.70 8.48 -1.68
N SER A 151 -4.95 7.20 -1.43
CA SER A 151 -4.36 6.12 -2.23
C SER A 151 -4.81 6.15 -3.68
N ARG A 152 -6.10 6.38 -3.93
CA ARG A 152 -6.72 6.46 -5.26
C ARG A 152 -6.12 7.61 -6.06
N ASP A 153 -5.98 8.78 -5.46
CA ASP A 153 -5.40 9.96 -6.10
C ASP A 153 -3.93 9.74 -6.48
N LEU A 154 -3.17 9.08 -5.60
CA LEU A 154 -1.78 8.70 -5.89
C LEU A 154 -1.68 7.66 -7.01
N TYR A 155 -2.60 6.70 -7.08
CA TYR A 155 -2.65 5.75 -8.19
C TYR A 155 -3.01 6.42 -9.52
N ILE A 156 -3.96 7.36 -9.54
CA ILE A 156 -4.28 8.16 -10.73
C ILE A 156 -3.03 8.91 -11.20
N LYS A 157 -2.31 9.54 -10.27
CA LYS A 157 -1.07 10.25 -10.60
C LYS A 157 0.01 9.31 -11.13
N ALA A 158 0.22 8.17 -10.47
CA ALA A 158 1.14 7.13 -10.91
C ALA A 158 0.79 6.60 -12.32
N PHE A 159 -0.49 6.45 -12.62
CA PHE A 159 -0.96 6.04 -13.94
C PHE A 159 -0.65 7.10 -14.99
N SER A 160 -0.94 8.37 -14.70
CA SER A 160 -0.68 9.49 -15.62
C SER A 160 0.81 9.73 -15.91
N GLU A 161 1.67 9.49 -14.93
CA GLU A 161 3.12 9.67 -15.05
C GLU A 161 3.85 8.41 -15.56
N GLY A 162 3.15 7.28 -15.72
CA GLY A 162 3.75 6.02 -16.17
C GLY A 162 4.65 5.34 -15.13
N ASP A 163 4.47 5.66 -13.84
CA ASP A 163 5.30 5.17 -12.73
C ASP A 163 5.30 3.63 -12.60
N TYR A 164 4.26 2.98 -13.12
CA TYR A 164 4.12 1.52 -13.13
C TYR A 164 5.11 0.81 -14.04
N MET A 165 5.69 1.50 -15.04
CA MET A 165 6.68 0.90 -15.93
C MET A 165 7.92 0.42 -15.17
N GLY A 166 8.34 -0.81 -15.46
CA GLY A 166 9.47 -1.47 -14.79
C GLY A 166 9.18 -1.92 -13.34
N THR A 167 7.91 -1.91 -12.92
CA THR A 167 7.49 -2.46 -11.62
C THR A 167 6.71 -3.76 -11.79
N GLN A 168 6.39 -4.44 -10.68
CA GLN A 168 5.53 -5.63 -10.69
C GLN A 168 4.05 -5.30 -10.93
N MET A 169 3.66 -4.02 -10.91
CA MET A 169 2.30 -3.58 -11.18
C MET A 169 2.16 -3.30 -12.68
N SER A 170 1.31 -4.06 -13.36
CA SER A 170 0.94 -3.79 -14.75
C SER A 170 0.01 -2.58 -14.86
N GLU A 171 -0.02 -1.94 -16.03
CA GLU A 171 -0.95 -0.87 -16.37
C GLU A 171 -2.40 -1.26 -16.05
N THR A 172 -2.82 -2.46 -16.50
CA THR A 172 -4.15 -3.02 -16.24
C THR A 172 -4.46 -3.12 -14.74
N ARG A 173 -3.48 -3.55 -13.93
CA ARG A 173 -3.67 -3.70 -12.48
C ARG A 173 -3.77 -2.36 -11.76
N VAL A 174 -2.98 -1.36 -12.17
CA VAL A 174 -3.10 0.01 -11.63
C VAL A 174 -4.44 0.62 -12.01
N GLN A 175 -4.89 0.43 -13.25
CA GLN A 175 -6.19 0.98 -13.65
C GLN A 175 -7.37 0.29 -12.96
N TYR A 176 -7.28 -1.02 -12.74
CA TYR A 176 -8.27 -1.75 -11.94
C TYR A 176 -8.33 -1.23 -10.50
N ILE A 177 -7.17 -1.00 -9.86
CA ILE A 177 -7.16 -0.52 -8.47
C ILE A 177 -7.73 0.90 -8.36
N ILE A 178 -7.49 1.76 -9.35
CA ILE A 178 -8.16 3.08 -9.42
C ILE A 178 -9.68 2.90 -9.46
N ALA A 179 -10.19 2.01 -10.33
CA ALA A 179 -11.61 1.75 -10.47
C ALA A 179 -12.25 1.26 -9.16
N GLU A 180 -11.64 0.27 -8.53
CA GLU A 180 -12.14 -0.35 -7.30
C GLU A 180 -12.08 0.60 -6.10
N LEU A 181 -11.00 1.39 -5.97
CA LEU A 181 -10.91 2.38 -4.89
C LEU A 181 -11.93 3.51 -5.07
N SER A 182 -12.11 4.01 -6.31
CA SER A 182 -13.15 4.99 -6.63
C SER A 182 -14.54 4.45 -6.31
N TRP A 183 -14.81 3.17 -6.59
CA TRP A 183 -16.08 2.54 -6.21
C TRP A 183 -16.29 2.54 -4.69
N ARG A 184 -15.26 2.17 -3.92
CA ARG A 184 -15.32 2.06 -2.46
C ARG A 184 -15.55 3.38 -1.74
N ILE A 185 -15.07 4.48 -2.32
CA ILE A 185 -15.25 5.85 -1.81
C ILE A 185 -16.41 6.60 -2.48
N HIS A 186 -17.27 5.87 -3.19
CA HIS A 186 -18.50 6.36 -3.83
C HIS A 186 -18.30 7.35 -4.98
N ASP A 187 -17.11 7.38 -5.58
CA ASP A 187 -16.85 8.06 -6.84
C ASP A 187 -17.25 7.16 -8.02
N ARG A 188 -18.56 7.13 -8.28
CA ARG A 188 -19.18 6.21 -9.25
C ARG A 188 -18.70 6.47 -10.67
N GLU A 189 -18.59 7.73 -11.06
CA GLU A 189 -18.18 8.10 -12.42
C GLU A 189 -16.76 7.61 -12.72
N GLU A 190 -15.81 7.87 -11.81
CA GLU A 190 -14.42 7.47 -12.00
C GLU A 190 -14.26 5.95 -11.94
N ALA A 191 -15.02 5.27 -11.06
CA ALA A 191 -15.04 3.81 -11.01
C ALA A 191 -15.48 3.20 -12.34
N ILE A 192 -16.62 3.65 -12.84
CA ILE A 192 -17.24 3.12 -14.07
C ILE A 192 -16.32 3.32 -15.27
N ARG A 193 -15.76 4.52 -15.40
CA ARG A 193 -14.83 4.89 -16.47
C ARG A 193 -13.62 3.94 -16.50
N ASN A 194 -13.02 3.67 -15.34
CA ASN A 194 -11.80 2.87 -15.27
C ASN A 194 -12.08 1.37 -15.42
N PHE A 195 -13.19 0.82 -14.88
CA PHE A 195 -13.58 -0.57 -15.13
C PHE A 195 -13.81 -0.83 -16.62
N SER A 196 -14.54 0.06 -17.30
CA SER A 196 -14.78 -0.05 -18.75
C SER A 196 -13.47 -0.10 -19.54
N ARG A 197 -12.56 0.84 -19.27
CA ARG A 197 -11.23 0.86 -19.89
C ARG A 197 -10.41 -0.40 -19.58
N VAL A 198 -10.50 -0.96 -18.37
CA VAL A 198 -9.80 -2.23 -18.05
C VAL A 198 -10.33 -3.34 -18.95
N ILE A 199 -11.65 -3.48 -19.06
CA ILE A 199 -12.30 -4.51 -19.88
C ILE A 199 -11.95 -4.35 -21.37
N GLU A 200 -11.84 -3.12 -21.88
CA GLU A 200 -11.43 -2.82 -23.25
C GLU A 200 -10.00 -3.32 -23.56
N THR A 201 -9.11 -3.34 -22.57
CA THR A 201 -7.74 -3.85 -22.73
C THR A 201 -7.63 -5.37 -22.77
N GLN A 202 -8.72 -6.13 -22.65
CA GLN A 202 -8.72 -7.60 -22.55
C GLN A 202 -7.94 -8.34 -23.67
N LYS A 203 -7.88 -7.76 -24.88
CA LYS A 203 -7.14 -8.37 -26.01
C LYS A 203 -5.62 -8.11 -25.98
N LYS A 204 -5.18 -7.12 -25.20
CA LYS A 204 -3.78 -6.66 -25.12
C LYS A 204 -3.15 -6.93 -23.75
N SER A 205 -3.97 -7.05 -22.71
CA SER A 205 -3.50 -7.23 -21.34
C SER A 205 -2.86 -8.61 -21.14
N THR A 206 -1.79 -8.65 -20.37
CA THR A 206 -1.13 -9.88 -19.91
C THR A 206 -1.75 -10.43 -18.62
N GLU A 207 -2.83 -9.82 -18.12
CA GLU A 207 -3.40 -10.06 -16.80
C GLU A 207 -4.87 -10.52 -16.89
N PRO A 208 -5.15 -11.73 -17.42
CA PRO A 208 -6.51 -12.21 -17.66
C PRO A 208 -7.35 -12.29 -16.37
N THR A 209 -6.72 -12.59 -15.23
CA THR A 209 -7.41 -12.62 -13.93
C THR A 209 -7.94 -11.25 -13.54
N ILE A 210 -7.16 -10.18 -13.75
CA ILE A 210 -7.58 -8.80 -13.43
C ILE A 210 -8.71 -8.35 -14.35
N ILE A 211 -8.65 -8.74 -15.62
CA ILE A 211 -9.73 -8.49 -16.58
C ILE A 211 -11.03 -9.19 -16.12
N GLN A 212 -10.93 -10.44 -15.66
CA GLN A 212 -12.10 -11.18 -15.18
C GLN A 212 -12.69 -10.51 -13.93
N MET A 213 -11.84 -10.15 -12.95
CA MET A 213 -12.29 -9.39 -11.77
C MET A 213 -13.00 -8.09 -12.18
N ALA A 214 -12.48 -7.35 -13.16
CA ALA A 214 -13.13 -6.14 -13.65
C ALA A 214 -14.52 -6.40 -14.24
N LYS A 215 -14.69 -7.49 -14.99
CA LYS A 215 -16.00 -7.89 -15.55
C LYS A 215 -16.99 -8.28 -14.46
N ASP A 216 -16.53 -9.02 -13.45
CA ASP A 216 -17.37 -9.43 -12.32
C ASP A 216 -17.83 -8.21 -11.52
N ARG A 217 -16.90 -7.31 -11.17
CA ARG A 217 -17.22 -6.03 -10.50
C ARG A 217 -18.18 -5.19 -11.34
N TRP A 218 -17.96 -5.10 -12.65
CA TRP A 218 -18.82 -4.35 -13.55
C TRP A 218 -20.25 -4.89 -13.60
N GLN A 219 -20.40 -6.22 -13.57
CA GLN A 219 -21.71 -6.86 -13.53
C GLN A 219 -22.44 -6.56 -12.21
N GLU A 220 -21.75 -6.68 -11.07
CA GLU A 220 -22.31 -6.32 -9.76
C GLU A 220 -22.81 -4.86 -9.72
N ILE A 221 -22.01 -3.93 -10.26
CA ILE A 221 -22.37 -2.50 -10.33
C ILE A 221 -23.66 -2.29 -11.13
N ARG A 222 -23.81 -2.98 -12.26
CA ARG A 222 -25.00 -2.89 -13.11
C ARG A 222 -26.24 -3.48 -12.45
N ASP A 223 -26.06 -4.49 -11.61
CA ASP A 223 -27.16 -5.13 -10.90
C ASP A 223 -27.61 -4.30 -9.67
N GLU A 224 -26.73 -3.45 -9.11
CA GLU A 224 -27.07 -2.49 -8.05
C GLU A 224 -27.82 -1.24 -8.56
N GLU A 225 -27.52 -0.74 -9.77
CA GLU A 225 -28.16 0.46 -10.35
C GLU A 225 -29.70 0.40 -10.51
N PRO A 226 -30.36 -0.71 -10.91
CA PRO A 226 -31.81 -0.76 -11.01
C PRO A 226 -32.51 -0.70 -9.64
N ALA A 227 -31.85 -1.10 -8.55
CA ALA A 227 -32.46 -1.07 -7.21
C ALA A 227 -32.57 0.36 -6.63
N HIS A 228 -31.70 1.29 -7.04
CA HIS A 228 -31.65 2.64 -6.49
C HIS A 228 -32.60 3.64 -7.18
N LYS A 229 -33.18 3.27 -8.34
CA LYS A 229 -34.19 4.08 -9.05
C LYS A 229 -35.63 3.77 -8.64
N THR A 230 -35.84 2.86 -7.69
CA THR A 230 -37.18 2.44 -7.21
C THR A 230 -37.39 2.68 -5.71
N SER A 231 -36.54 3.49 -5.06
CA SER A 231 -36.68 3.92 -3.66
C SER A 231 -36.88 5.42 -3.55
#